data_AF-A0A1Y2FTI3-F1
#
_entry.id   AF-A0A1Y2FTI3-F1
#
_cell.length_a   1.000
_cell.length_b   1.000
_cell.length_c   1.000
_cell.angle_alpha   90.00
_cell.angle_beta   90.00
_cell.angle_gamma   90.00
#
_symmetry.space_group_name_H-M   'P 1'
#
loop_
_entity.id
_entity.type
_entity.pdbx_description
1 polymer ?
#
loop_
_entity_poly.entity_id
_entity_poly.type
_entity_poly.pdbx_seq_one_letter_code
_entity_poly.pdbx_strand_id
1 'polypeptide(L)'
;MDSEISNDQEVISTTSETKKVVKRKHGRIESKRNFPKMKQCWLCCCFSFDFSIKLSTVLIIIWFLIYKTYSFVKKKFDIDIIIYIFVIISALIFLYGVHKRNSFCMNQYLNVFLLYLIYYFLYSNITLIKIFTMDSSRDDMKETIRTYFPETTDNNNIELFICFFKFFFIFFKIVPLMIYIYYFLAVGSYIETTESNISKLESIKSSEESIQ
;
A
#
# COMPACT_ATOMS: atom_id res chain seq x y z
N MET A 1 23.46 -80.56 15.13
CA MET A 1 22.74 -79.31 14.79
C MET A 1 23.75 -78.42 14.09
N ASP A 2 24.20 -78.73 12.86
CA ASP A 2 23.41 -78.91 11.61
C ASP A 2 22.49 -77.69 11.42
N SER A 3 22.47 -76.91 10.35
CA SER A 3 23.07 -76.93 9.01
C SER A 3 22.71 -75.56 8.40
N GLU A 4 23.66 -74.75 7.93
CA GLU A 4 23.96 -74.49 6.50
C GLU A 4 22.81 -74.03 5.56
N ILE A 5 23.05 -72.85 4.96
CA ILE A 5 22.87 -72.46 3.53
C ILE A 5 21.43 -72.27 2.99
N SER A 6 21.07 -71.06 2.52
CA SER A 6 21.24 -70.65 1.10
C SER A 6 20.59 -69.30 0.75
N ASN A 7 21.35 -68.53 -0.05
CA ASN A 7 20.95 -67.73 -1.22
C ASN A 7 19.73 -66.81 -1.13
N ASP A 8 20.02 -65.50 -1.11
CA ASP A 8 19.36 -64.60 -2.05
C ASP A 8 20.42 -63.85 -2.86
N GLN A 9 20.27 -64.00 -4.17
CA GLN A 9 21.19 -63.56 -5.20
C GLN A 9 21.17 -62.03 -5.34
N GLU A 10 22.34 -61.42 -5.17
CA GLU A 10 22.61 -60.06 -5.63
C GLU A 10 22.80 -60.10 -7.15
N VAL A 11 21.74 -59.81 -7.90
CA VAL A 11 21.81 -59.60 -9.35
C VAL A 11 22.46 -58.24 -9.60
N ILE A 12 23.78 -58.27 -9.74
CA ILE A 12 24.56 -57.17 -10.31
C ILE A 12 24.29 -57.14 -11.81
N SER A 13 23.34 -56.30 -12.24
CA SER A 13 23.25 -55.87 -13.64
C SER A 13 24.12 -54.63 -13.82
N THR A 14 25.39 -54.87 -14.13
CA THR A 14 26.29 -53.88 -14.72
C THR A 14 25.83 -53.57 -16.14
N THR A 15 25.01 -52.55 -16.29
CA THR A 15 25.03 -51.71 -17.48
C THR A 15 25.45 -50.31 -17.06
N SER A 16 26.66 -49.96 -17.49
CA SER A 16 27.25 -48.63 -17.40
C SER A 16 26.49 -47.66 -18.31
N GLU A 17 25.26 -47.34 -17.96
CA GLU A 17 24.61 -46.14 -18.43
C GLU A 17 24.70 -45.12 -17.30
N THR A 18 25.41 -44.05 -17.61
CA THR A 18 25.48 -42.83 -16.81
C THR A 18 24.06 -42.38 -16.50
N LYS A 19 23.52 -42.80 -15.35
CA LYS A 19 22.44 -42.10 -14.67
C LYS A 19 22.99 -40.73 -14.28
N LYS A 20 23.03 -39.82 -15.26
CA LYS A 20 22.92 -38.40 -15.03
C LYS A 20 21.63 -38.26 -14.25
N VAL A 21 21.75 -38.18 -12.92
CA VAL A 21 20.75 -37.58 -12.07
C VAL A 21 20.64 -36.16 -12.60
N VAL A 22 19.76 -35.96 -13.58
CA VAL A 22 19.31 -34.66 -14.02
C VAL A 22 18.58 -34.12 -12.81
N LYS A 23 19.34 -33.49 -11.89
CA LYS A 23 18.82 -32.44 -11.03
C LYS A 23 18.27 -31.42 -12.02
N ARG A 24 17.00 -31.59 -12.40
CA ARG A 24 16.20 -30.50 -12.93
C ARG A 24 16.23 -29.48 -11.81
N LYS A 25 17.22 -28.58 -11.85
CA LYS A 25 17.07 -27.24 -11.30
C LYS A 25 15.84 -26.73 -12.04
N HIS A 26 14.66 -26.99 -11.48
CA HIS A 26 13.52 -26.13 -11.67
C HIS A 26 14.03 -24.78 -11.22
N GLY A 27 14.62 -24.04 -12.16
CA GLY A 27 14.90 -22.64 -12.00
C GLY A 27 13.54 -22.06 -11.71
N ARG A 28 13.26 -21.81 -10.42
CA ARG A 28 12.16 -20.94 -10.06
C ARG A 28 12.43 -19.69 -10.86
N ILE A 29 11.57 -19.41 -11.82
CA ILE A 29 11.50 -18.11 -12.45
C ILE A 29 11.10 -17.20 -11.29
N GLU A 30 12.11 -16.68 -10.57
CA GLU A 30 11.87 -15.69 -9.54
C GLU A 30 11.43 -14.44 -10.29
N SER A 31 10.12 -14.21 -10.33
CA SER A 31 9.57 -13.02 -10.96
C SER A 31 10.23 -11.81 -10.31
N LYS A 32 10.89 -10.97 -11.11
CA LYS A 32 11.52 -9.75 -10.64
C LYS A 32 10.44 -8.89 -9.97
N ARG A 33 10.60 -8.64 -8.68
CA ARG A 33 9.66 -7.83 -7.90
C ARG A 33 9.95 -6.35 -8.08
N ASN A 34 8.89 -5.56 -8.19
CA ASN A 34 8.95 -4.10 -8.28
C ASN A 34 8.73 -3.46 -6.90
N PHE A 35 7.97 -4.10 -6.00
CA PHE A 35 7.69 -3.59 -4.66
C PHE A 35 8.54 -4.28 -3.57
N PRO A 36 8.95 -3.54 -2.52
CA PRO A 36 9.68 -4.11 -1.40
C PRO A 36 8.83 -5.14 -0.67
N LYS A 37 9.44 -6.24 -0.21
CA LYS A 37 8.74 -7.31 0.50
C LYS A 37 8.33 -6.87 1.90
N MET A 38 7.07 -6.46 2.05
CA MET A 38 6.47 -6.17 3.34
C MET A 38 5.97 -7.48 3.98
N LYS A 39 6.54 -7.85 5.14
CA LYS A 39 6.09 -9.05 5.89
C LYS A 39 4.92 -8.74 6.83
N GLN A 40 4.90 -7.54 7.39
CA GLN A 40 3.90 -7.07 8.35
C GLN A 40 3.63 -5.58 8.11
N CYS A 41 2.38 -5.18 8.31
CA CYS A 41 2.00 -3.76 8.28
C CYS A 41 2.35 -3.13 9.63
N TRP A 42 3.09 -2.03 9.63
CA TRP A 42 3.54 -1.35 10.85
C TRP A 42 2.37 -0.90 11.73
N LEU A 43 1.25 -0.52 11.10
CA LEU A 43 0.04 -0.07 11.78
C LEU A 43 -0.77 -1.22 12.41
N CYS A 44 -0.44 -2.48 12.13
CA CYS A 44 -1.26 -3.64 12.50
C CYS A 44 -0.39 -4.84 12.91
N CYS A 45 0.47 -4.67 13.92
CA CYS A 45 1.38 -5.72 14.42
C CYS A 45 0.68 -7.03 14.83
N CYS A 46 -0.63 -7.00 15.12
CA CYS A 46 -1.39 -8.15 15.61
C CYS A 46 -2.23 -8.87 14.54
N PHE A 47 -2.29 -8.35 13.31
CA PHE A 47 -3.19 -8.88 12.28
C PHE A 47 -2.43 -9.51 11.12
N SER A 48 -3.08 -10.45 10.42
CA SER A 48 -2.56 -10.96 9.16
C SER A 48 -2.42 -9.82 8.14
N PHE A 49 -1.45 -9.95 7.23
CA PHE A 49 -1.17 -8.92 6.24
C PHE A 49 -2.41 -8.65 5.36
N ASP A 50 -3.11 -9.70 4.92
CA ASP A 50 -4.37 -9.63 4.18
C ASP A 50 -5.45 -8.83 4.90
N PHE A 51 -5.64 -9.07 6.20
CA PHE A 51 -6.62 -8.33 6.99
C PHE A 51 -6.21 -6.88 7.17
N SER A 52 -4.93 -6.64 7.43
CA SER A 52 -4.36 -5.30 7.61
C SER A 52 -4.56 -4.42 6.37
N ILE A 53 -4.37 -4.98 5.17
CA ILE A 53 -4.60 -4.27 3.91
C ILE A 53 -6.08 -3.92 3.74
N LYS A 54 -6.99 -4.88 3.94
CA LYS A 54 -8.45 -4.63 3.86
C LYS A 54 -8.89 -3.55 4.85
N LEU A 55 -8.46 -3.66 6.10
CA LEU A 55 -8.77 -2.69 7.15
C LEU A 55 -8.23 -1.31 6.79
N SER A 56 -6.97 -1.23 6.34
CA SER A 56 -6.34 0.03 5.94
C SER A 56 -7.07 0.68 4.76
N THR A 57 -7.50 -0.10 3.76
CA THR A 57 -8.31 0.43 2.64
C THR A 57 -9.63 0.99 3.14
N VAL A 58 -10.34 0.28 4.02
CA VAL A 58 -11.60 0.76 4.60
C VAL A 58 -11.39 2.04 5.40
N LEU A 59 -10.33 2.11 6.22
CA LEU A 59 -9.99 3.31 6.98
C LEU A 59 -9.68 4.51 6.07
N ILE A 60 -8.97 4.30 4.95
CA ILE A 60 -8.72 5.36 3.96
C ILE A 60 -10.02 5.83 3.31
N ILE A 61 -10.94 4.92 2.97
CA ILE A 61 -12.25 5.29 2.41
C ILE A 61 -13.03 6.15 3.42
N ILE A 62 -13.12 5.71 4.67
CA ILE A 62 -13.80 6.47 5.74
C ILE A 62 -13.15 7.83 5.93
N TRP A 63 -11.82 7.88 5.99
CA TRP A 63 -11.07 9.13 6.12
C TRP A 63 -11.36 10.10 4.97
N PHE A 64 -11.41 9.62 3.72
CA PHE A 64 -11.75 10.43 2.56
C PHE A 64 -13.18 10.96 2.62
N LEU A 65 -14.14 10.15 3.07
CA LEU A 65 -15.53 10.56 3.23
C LEU A 65 -15.68 11.65 4.30
N ILE A 66 -15.01 11.51 5.45
CA ILE A 66 -15.04 12.52 6.53
C ILE A 66 -14.41 13.83 6.03
N TYR A 67 -13.21 13.75 5.45
CA TYR A 67 -12.48 14.91 4.96
C TYR A 67 -13.26 15.69 3.89
N LYS A 68 -13.88 14.98 2.94
CA LYS A 68 -14.65 15.62 1.87
C LYS A 68 -16.01 16.12 2.30
N THR A 69 -16.71 15.43 3.18
CA THR A 69 -17.98 15.93 3.75
C THR A 69 -17.75 17.27 4.46
N TYR A 70 -16.68 17.39 5.25
CA TYR A 70 -16.31 18.67 5.89
C TYR A 70 -16.01 19.77 4.86
N SER A 71 -15.31 19.44 3.77
CA SER A 71 -15.01 20.40 2.71
C SER A 71 -16.23 20.81 1.88
N PHE A 72 -17.19 19.90 1.68
CA PHE A 72 -18.38 20.13 0.85
C PHE A 72 -19.30 21.19 1.47
N VAL A 73 -19.43 21.19 2.80
CA VAL A 73 -20.24 22.19 3.52
C VAL A 73 -19.72 23.62 3.31
N LYS A 74 -18.42 23.79 3.05
CA LYS A 74 -17.77 25.11 2.98
C LYS A 74 -17.47 25.62 1.57
N LYS A 75 -17.51 24.76 0.54
CA LYS A 75 -17.02 25.11 -0.81
C LYS A 75 -17.99 24.69 -1.91
N LYS A 76 -17.94 25.44 -3.02
CA LYS A 76 -18.57 25.05 -4.29
C LYS A 76 -17.90 23.81 -4.86
N PHE A 77 -18.62 23.13 -5.74
CA PHE A 77 -18.15 21.92 -6.43
C PHE A 77 -16.82 22.18 -7.13
N ASP A 78 -15.81 21.35 -6.86
CA ASP A 78 -14.42 21.52 -7.32
C ASP A 78 -13.89 20.22 -7.96
N ILE A 79 -12.91 20.31 -8.86
CA ILE A 79 -12.25 19.19 -9.54
C ILE A 79 -11.69 18.19 -8.52
N ASP A 80 -11.26 18.71 -7.38
CA ASP A 80 -10.84 17.99 -6.19
C ASP A 80 -11.85 16.95 -5.70
N ILE A 81 -13.15 17.16 -5.90
CA ILE A 81 -14.19 16.22 -5.47
C ILE A 81 -14.26 15.04 -6.43
N ILE A 82 -14.17 15.31 -7.74
CA ILE A 82 -14.25 14.31 -8.81
C ILE A 82 -13.12 13.29 -8.65
N ILE A 83 -11.87 13.77 -8.47
CA ILE A 83 -10.71 12.90 -8.27
C ILE A 83 -10.93 11.96 -7.07
N TYR A 84 -11.44 12.48 -5.95
CA TYR A 84 -11.67 11.67 -4.76
C TYR A 84 -12.77 10.61 -4.96
N ILE A 85 -13.85 10.93 -5.68
CA ILE A 85 -14.89 9.96 -6.03
C ILE A 85 -14.28 8.80 -6.83
N PHE A 86 -13.44 9.09 -7.83
CA PHE A 86 -12.75 8.04 -8.60
C PHE A 86 -11.87 7.16 -7.73
N VAL A 87 -11.13 7.74 -6.77
CA VAL A 87 -10.28 6.96 -5.86
C VAL A 87 -11.11 6.09 -4.92
N ILE A 88 -12.25 6.59 -4.41
CA ILE A 88 -13.16 5.81 -3.57
C ILE A 88 -13.75 4.63 -4.36
N ILE A 89 -14.25 4.87 -5.58
CA ILE A 89 -14.76 3.80 -6.46
C ILE A 89 -13.67 2.76 -6.71
N SER A 90 -12.45 3.21 -7.02
CA SER A 90 -11.32 2.32 -7.25
C SER A 90 -10.94 1.52 -6.00
N ALA A 91 -11.00 2.11 -4.81
CA ALA A 91 -10.76 1.42 -3.54
C ALA A 91 -11.84 0.37 -3.22
N LEU A 92 -13.11 0.62 -3.59
CA LEU A 92 -14.18 -0.38 -3.49
C LEU A 92 -13.95 -1.54 -4.46
N ILE A 93 -13.56 -1.24 -5.71
CA ILE A 93 -13.18 -2.26 -6.71
C ILE A 93 -11.97 -3.07 -6.20
N PHE A 94 -11.01 -2.43 -5.54
CA PHE A 94 -9.89 -3.11 -4.91
C PHE A 94 -10.36 -4.10 -3.84
N LEU A 95 -11.21 -3.67 -2.89
CA LEU A 95 -11.76 -4.57 -1.86
C LEU A 95 -12.48 -5.77 -2.46
N TYR A 96 -13.27 -5.54 -3.51
CA TYR A 96 -13.91 -6.62 -4.27
C TYR A 96 -12.87 -7.54 -4.93
N GLY A 97 -11.85 -6.95 -5.57
CA GLY A 97 -10.73 -7.67 -6.19
C GLY A 97 -10.00 -8.56 -5.20
N VAL A 98 -9.67 -8.05 -4.01
CA VAL A 98 -9.05 -8.81 -2.91
C VAL A 98 -9.94 -9.97 -2.48
N HIS A 99 -11.25 -9.76 -2.37
CA HIS A 99 -12.18 -10.83 -2.00
C HIS A 99 -12.26 -11.94 -3.07
N LYS A 100 -12.30 -11.57 -4.35
CA LYS A 100 -12.35 -12.50 -5.49
C LYS A 100 -10.98 -13.00 -5.95
N ARG A 101 -9.88 -12.55 -5.34
CA ARG A 101 -8.50 -12.79 -5.78
C ARG A 101 -8.25 -12.43 -7.25
N ASN A 102 -8.91 -11.37 -7.74
CA ASN A 102 -8.77 -10.91 -9.13
C ASN A 102 -7.64 -9.88 -9.24
N SER A 103 -6.50 -10.27 -9.83
CA SER A 103 -5.32 -9.42 -10.00
C SER A 103 -5.57 -8.18 -10.86
N PHE A 104 -6.44 -8.28 -11.86
CA PHE A 104 -6.76 -7.16 -12.75
C PHE A 104 -7.37 -5.98 -11.99
N CYS A 105 -8.38 -6.24 -11.15
CA CYS A 105 -9.01 -5.22 -10.31
C CYS A 105 -8.02 -4.61 -9.31
N MET A 106 -7.12 -5.43 -8.77
CA MET A 106 -6.12 -4.95 -7.82
C MET A 106 -5.06 -4.04 -8.50
N ASN A 107 -4.61 -4.41 -9.70
CA ASN A 107 -3.66 -3.60 -10.48
C ASN A 107 -4.28 -2.30 -10.98
N GLN A 108 -5.56 -2.31 -11.37
CA GLN A 108 -6.27 -1.08 -11.72
C GLN A 108 -6.25 -0.08 -10.56
N TYR A 109 -6.47 -0.56 -9.33
CA TYR A 109 -6.41 0.29 -8.14
C TYR A 109 -5.03 0.91 -7.91
N LEU A 110 -3.95 0.14 -8.06
CA LEU A 110 -2.59 0.69 -7.94
C LEU A 110 -2.37 1.87 -8.90
N ASN A 111 -2.80 1.74 -10.15
CA ASN A 111 -2.61 2.79 -11.15
C ASN A 111 -3.42 4.05 -10.81
N VAL A 112 -4.69 3.90 -10.42
CA VAL A 112 -5.55 5.03 -10.03
C VAL A 112 -5.02 5.69 -8.74
N PHE A 113 -4.60 4.91 -7.76
CA PHE A 113 -4.07 5.43 -6.50
C PHE A 113 -2.70 6.11 -6.69
N LEU A 114 -1.85 5.62 -7.60
CA LEU A 114 -0.60 6.27 -7.96
C LEU A 114 -0.84 7.65 -8.60
N LEU A 115 -1.81 7.74 -9.51
CA LEU A 115 -2.18 9.03 -10.12
C LEU A 115 -2.69 10.01 -9.05
N TYR A 116 -3.52 9.54 -8.12
CA TYR A 116 -3.95 10.32 -6.96
C TYR A 116 -2.78 10.76 -6.09
N LEU A 117 -1.79 9.89 -5.86
CA LEU A 117 -0.63 10.19 -5.02
C LEU A 117 0.23 11.28 -5.65
N ILE A 118 0.47 11.22 -6.97
CA ILE A 118 1.17 12.27 -7.74
C ILE A 118 0.40 13.59 -7.64
N TYR A 119 -0.91 13.56 -7.86
CA TYR A 119 -1.77 14.73 -7.72
C TYR A 119 -1.66 15.35 -6.32
N TYR A 120 -1.82 14.52 -5.29
CA TYR A 120 -1.77 14.95 -3.89
C TYR A 120 -0.39 15.51 -3.51
N PHE A 121 0.69 14.90 -4.02
CA PHE A 121 2.05 15.38 -3.84
C PHE A 121 2.22 16.80 -4.44
N LEU A 122 1.84 17.00 -5.70
CA LEU A 122 1.92 18.31 -6.35
C LEU A 122 1.07 19.37 -5.64
N TYR A 123 -0.18 19.02 -5.32
CA TYR A 123 -1.10 19.89 -4.60
C TYR A 123 -0.56 20.30 -3.22
N SER A 124 0.00 19.34 -2.48
CA SER A 124 0.61 19.59 -1.17
C SER A 124 1.80 20.53 -1.29
N ASN A 125 2.69 20.32 -2.25
CA ASN A 125 3.84 21.21 -2.47
C ASN A 125 3.43 22.64 -2.85
N ILE A 126 2.46 22.81 -3.76
CA ILE A 126 1.93 24.14 -4.13
C ILE A 126 1.33 24.82 -2.89
N THR A 127 0.59 24.08 -2.07
CA THR A 127 -0.02 24.62 -0.84
C THR A 127 1.05 25.02 0.17
N LEU A 128 2.09 24.20 0.36
CA LEU A 128 3.20 24.52 1.25
C LEU A 128 3.93 25.79 0.80
N ILE A 129 4.25 25.90 -0.50
CA ILE A 129 4.89 27.10 -1.06
C ILE A 129 4.03 28.34 -0.76
N LYS A 130 2.71 28.28 -0.98
CA LYS A 130 1.80 29.40 -0.67
C LYS A 130 1.83 29.80 0.81
N ILE A 131 1.87 28.83 1.73
CA ILE A 131 1.95 29.08 3.18
C ILE A 131 3.27 29.79 3.56
N PHE A 132 4.35 29.48 2.86
CA PHE A 132 5.65 30.10 3.08
C PHE A 132 5.78 31.48 2.42
N THR A 133 5.17 31.70 1.25
CA THR A 133 5.39 32.91 0.45
C THR A 133 4.35 34.01 0.62
N MET A 134 3.11 33.71 1.05
CA MET A 134 2.08 34.75 1.18
C MET A 134 2.20 35.48 2.52
N ASP A 135 2.68 36.72 2.49
CA ASP A 135 2.59 37.67 3.61
C ASP A 135 1.13 37.94 4.02
N SER A 136 0.18 37.90 3.08
CA SER A 136 -1.25 38.03 3.39
C SER A 136 -1.76 36.94 4.34
N SER A 137 -1.18 35.73 4.29
CA SER A 137 -1.52 34.67 5.24
C SER A 137 -1.11 35.01 6.66
N ARG A 138 -0.08 35.85 6.84
CA ARG A 138 0.41 36.26 8.15
C ARG A 138 -0.54 37.28 8.77
N ASP A 139 -1.03 38.24 7.99
CA ASP A 139 -1.96 39.25 8.48
C ASP A 139 -3.36 38.67 8.74
N ASP A 140 -3.86 37.81 7.84
CA ASP A 140 -5.11 37.06 8.06
C ASP A 140 -5.03 36.17 9.30
N MET A 141 -3.88 35.51 9.53
CA MET A 141 -3.64 34.71 10.75
C MET A 141 -3.56 35.59 12.00
N LYS A 142 -2.92 36.76 11.93
CA LYS A 142 -2.88 37.72 13.05
C LYS A 142 -4.29 38.17 13.43
N GLU A 143 -5.11 38.52 12.44
CA GLU A 143 -6.50 38.94 12.67
C GLU A 143 -7.34 37.81 13.25
N THR A 144 -7.18 36.60 12.71
CA THR A 144 -7.85 35.38 13.23
C THR A 144 -7.46 35.13 14.69
N ILE A 145 -6.17 35.17 15.03
CA ILE A 145 -5.68 34.95 16.40
C ILE A 145 -6.22 36.02 17.35
N ARG A 146 -6.21 37.29 16.95
CA ARG A 146 -6.78 38.39 17.76
C ARG A 146 -8.28 38.24 17.99
N THR A 147 -9.00 37.65 17.03
CA THR A 147 -10.44 37.39 17.16
C THR A 147 -10.73 36.27 18.16
N TYR A 148 -9.96 35.18 18.14
CA TYR A 148 -10.17 34.04 19.06
C TYR A 148 -9.52 34.25 20.43
N PHE A 149 -8.46 35.06 20.53
CA PHE A 149 -7.70 35.31 21.74
C PHE A 149 -7.44 36.82 21.94
N PRO A 150 -8.49 37.62 22.22
CA PRO A 150 -8.39 39.09 22.31
C PRO A 150 -7.45 39.58 23.42
N GLU A 151 -7.20 38.76 24.44
CA GLU A 151 -6.28 39.06 25.54
C GLU A 151 -4.80 39.01 25.13
N THR A 152 -4.49 38.40 23.98
CA THR A 152 -3.12 38.30 23.47
C THR A 152 -2.72 39.63 22.82
N THR A 153 -2.27 40.58 23.64
CA THR A 153 -1.88 41.94 23.17
C THR A 153 -0.41 42.03 22.77
N ASP A 154 0.44 41.14 23.29
CA ASP A 154 1.86 41.12 22.98
C ASP A 154 2.11 40.55 21.58
N ASN A 155 2.69 41.38 20.70
CA ASN A 155 3.03 41.00 19.34
C ASN A 155 4.02 39.83 19.29
N ASN A 156 4.92 39.69 20.26
CA ASN A 156 5.88 38.58 20.30
C ASN A 156 5.16 37.23 20.52
N ASN A 157 4.14 37.20 21.39
CA ASN A 157 3.33 36.02 21.63
C ASN A 157 2.50 35.64 20.39
N ILE A 158 1.94 36.62 19.68
CA ILE A 158 1.20 36.38 18.43
C ILE A 158 2.12 35.75 17.36
N GLU A 159 3.36 36.22 17.23
CA GLU A 159 4.30 35.65 16.25
C GLU A 159 4.69 34.20 16.57
N LEU A 160 4.91 33.88 17.84
CA LEU A 160 5.13 32.49 18.27
C LEU A 160 3.94 31.59 17.93
N PHE A 161 2.71 32.05 18.16
CA PHE A 161 1.50 31.31 17.77
C PHE A 161 1.42 31.08 16.26
N ILE A 162 1.71 32.09 15.44
CA ILE A 162 1.70 31.96 13.98
C ILE A 162 2.73 30.92 13.54
N CYS A 163 3.95 30.98 14.08
CA CYS A 163 4.98 29.98 13.80
C CYS A 163 4.52 28.56 14.18
N PHE A 164 3.91 28.40 15.36
CA PHE A 164 3.38 27.12 15.80
C PHE A 164 2.26 26.61 14.86
N PHE A 165 1.30 27.45 14.48
CA PHE A 165 0.24 27.08 13.54
C PHE A 165 0.82 26.67 12.19
N LYS A 166 1.76 27.44 11.63
CA LYS A 166 2.43 27.09 10.37
C LYS A 166 3.10 25.72 10.46
N PHE A 167 3.86 25.47 11.53
CA PHE A 167 4.48 24.17 11.77
C PHE A 167 3.45 23.04 11.83
N PHE A 168 2.35 23.24 12.57
CA PHE A 168 1.27 22.26 12.69
C PHE A 168 0.59 21.99 11.34
N PHE A 169 0.35 23.02 10.53
CA PHE A 169 -0.19 22.88 9.18
C PHE A 169 0.75 22.07 8.27
N ILE A 170 2.05 22.36 8.31
CA ILE A 170 3.06 21.62 7.54
C ILE A 170 3.05 20.14 7.97
N PHE A 171 3.06 19.89 9.28
CA PHE A 171 3.03 18.54 9.84
C PHE A 171 1.77 17.77 9.39
N PHE A 172 0.59 18.40 9.48
CA PHE A 172 -0.67 17.81 9.01
C PHE A 172 -0.74 17.58 7.50
N LYS A 173 0.14 18.19 6.70
CA LYS A 173 0.25 17.90 5.26
C LYS A 173 1.24 16.78 4.97
N ILE A 174 2.39 16.77 5.64
CA ILE A 174 3.46 15.79 5.42
C ILE A 174 3.06 14.41 5.97
N VAL A 175 2.46 14.33 7.16
CA VAL A 175 2.13 13.03 7.78
C VAL A 175 1.16 12.21 6.94
N PRO A 176 0.02 12.74 6.45
CA PRO A 176 -0.87 11.98 5.57
C PRO A 176 -0.21 11.57 4.26
N LEU A 177 0.64 12.43 3.67
CA LEU A 177 1.40 12.08 2.47
C LEU A 177 2.28 10.84 2.71
N MET A 178 3.01 10.81 3.84
CA MET A 178 3.84 9.67 4.22
C MET A 178 2.99 8.40 4.44
N ILE A 179 1.83 8.53 5.08
CA ILE A 179 0.88 7.42 5.27
C ILE A 179 0.40 6.88 3.91
N TYR A 180 0.06 7.74 2.96
CA TYR A 180 -0.39 7.30 1.63
C TYR A 180 0.71 6.64 0.83
N ILE A 181 1.95 7.16 0.87
CA ILE A 181 3.11 6.52 0.24
C ILE A 181 3.34 5.13 0.85
N TYR A 182 3.35 5.03 2.17
CA TYR A 182 3.53 3.76 2.87
C TYR A 182 2.43 2.75 2.49
N TYR A 183 1.17 3.18 2.53
CA TYR A 183 0.03 2.36 2.17
C TYR A 183 0.09 1.90 0.70
N PHE A 184 0.47 2.78 -0.23
CA PHE A 184 0.66 2.41 -1.64
C PHE A 184 1.70 1.30 -1.81
N LEU A 185 2.86 1.42 -1.15
CA LEU A 185 3.90 0.39 -1.18
C LEU A 185 3.43 -0.93 -0.55
N ALA A 186 2.67 -0.85 0.54
CA ALA A 186 2.11 -2.03 1.21
C ALA A 186 1.11 -2.76 0.31
N VAL A 187 0.20 -2.04 -0.35
CA VAL A 187 -0.75 -2.60 -1.32
C VAL A 187 -0.01 -3.20 -2.52
N GLY A 188 1.01 -2.51 -3.06
CA GLY A 188 1.83 -3.04 -4.15
C GLY A 188 2.50 -4.37 -3.79
N SER A 189 3.14 -4.44 -2.62
CA SER A 189 3.73 -5.68 -2.11
C SER A 189 2.68 -6.79 -1.91
N TYR A 190 1.47 -6.43 -1.47
CA TYR A 190 0.36 -7.37 -1.30
C TYR A 190 -0.09 -7.99 -2.61
N ILE A 191 -0.24 -7.18 -3.65
CA ILE A 191 -0.70 -7.63 -4.96
C ILE A 191 0.31 -8.58 -5.60
N GLU A 192 1.60 -8.20 -5.63
CA GLU A 192 2.65 -9.09 -6.14
C GLU A 192 2.69 -10.43 -5.39
N THR A 193 2.53 -10.39 -4.07
CA THR A 193 2.52 -11.61 -3.26
C THR A 193 1.33 -12.50 -3.62
N THR A 194 0.16 -11.88 -3.81
CA THR A 194 -1.07 -12.60 -4.19
C THR A 194 -0.96 -13.21 -5.58
N GLU A 195 -0.46 -12.47 -6.58
CA GLU A 195 -0.21 -12.99 -7.93
C GLU A 195 0.79 -14.15 -7.93
N SER A 196 1.86 -14.04 -7.14
CA SER A 196 2.85 -15.11 -7.00
C SER A 196 2.29 -16.39 -6.37
N ASN A 197 1.24 -16.28 -5.55
CA ASN A 197 0.57 -17.42 -4.94
C ASN A 197 -0.45 -18.05 -5.90
N ILE A 198 -1.16 -17.24 -6.69
CA ILE A 198 -2.11 -17.71 -7.71
C ILE A 198 -1.37 -18.51 -8.79
N SER A 199 -0.29 -17.95 -9.35
CA SER A 199 0.51 -18.62 -10.39
C SER A 199 1.10 -19.96 -9.93
N LYS A 200 1.55 -20.05 -8.67
CA LYS A 200 1.99 -21.33 -8.08
C LYS A 200 0.86 -22.34 -8.00
N LEU A 201 -0.33 -21.92 -7.56
CA LEU A 201 -1.48 -22.81 -7.45
C LEU A 201 -1.92 -23.35 -8.81
N GLU A 202 -1.91 -22.50 -9.85
CA GLU A 202 -2.19 -22.91 -11.23
C GLU A 202 -1.15 -23.91 -11.76
N SER A 203 0.14 -23.68 -11.48
CA SER A 203 1.20 -24.61 -11.89
C SER A 203 1.07 -25.99 -11.23
N ILE A 204 0.66 -26.04 -9.97
CA ILE A 204 0.42 -27.31 -9.26
C ILE A 204 -0.75 -28.05 -9.89
N LYS A 205 -1.88 -27.37 -10.12
CA LYS A 205 -3.05 -27.94 -10.79
C LYS A 205 -2.71 -28.52 -12.16
N SER A 206 -1.98 -27.78 -12.98
CA SER A 206 -1.58 -28.26 -14.31
C SER A 206 -0.64 -29.48 -14.25
N SER A 207 0.16 -29.59 -13.19
CA SER A 207 1.04 -30.74 -12.98
C SER A 207 0.24 -31.98 -12.56
N GLU A 208 -0.77 -31.81 -11.71
CA GLU A 208 -1.67 -32.89 -11.27
C GLU A 208 -2.52 -33.43 -12.43
N GLU A 209 -3.04 -32.56 -13.30
CA GLU A 209 -3.79 -32.94 -14.49
C GLU A 209 -2.93 -33.69 -15.53
N SER A 210 -1.61 -33.46 -15.57
CA SER A 210 -0.70 -34.15 -16.49
C SER A 210 -0.30 -35.58 -16.06
N ILE A 211 -0.63 -35.96 -14.82
CA ILE A 211 -0.32 -37.28 -14.25
C ILE A 211 -1.49 -38.26 -14.39
N GLN A 212 -2.71 -37.74 -14.59
CA GLN A 212 -3.92 -38.53 -14.82
C GLN A 212 -4.09 -38.89 -16.30
#